data_AF-A0AAD7KAX9-F1
#
_entry.id   AF-A0AAD7KAX9-F1
#
_cell.length_a   1.000
_cell.length_b   1.000
_cell.length_c   1.000
_cell.angle_alpha   90.00
_cell.angle_beta   90.00
_cell.angle_gamma   90.00
#
_symmetry.space_group_name_H-M   'P 1'
#
loop_
_entity.id
_entity.type
_entity.pdbx_description
1 polymer ?
#
loop_
_entity_poly.entity_id
_entity_poly.type
_entity_poly.pdbx_seq_one_letter_code
_entity_poly.pdbx_strand_id
1 'polypeptide(L)'
;MRLGARFIAITLPGFLFLRVAAQSSTASAALSQSTLPVGSCTADIPCSNGACCNSESGYCGYGAPFCTTVADGGPCTSNCDAKAQCGPNAPAGEEDCPLKVCCSQFGFCGTTEDFCGTGCQSNCNPAVTASCGADQQSALNRRIGYYEGWAAARSCDAWTPSTMNVDSLTHLNFAFAYISSSFEVIEMTPGDSSLWTETTALKSRNPALKVFLSIGGWTFNDAPTSGIFSALAASESNTQTFIKSVLSVMNAYGFDGIDIDWEYPVAEDRGGSVGDLANYPTFLKAIKTAFGPFDYGLSFTAPSSYWYLQNYDLPALLADGVADWVNVMTYDLHGVWDSPADYIGSIVLAHTNLTEIELTFQLYANVGIDPSKITMGIGFYGRSFELVSASCSDPGCPFAGAAPAGPCSANPGTLMYTEIEDILASVGNSTNQLVFDEAAAVKYLVYNTIDWVSFDDQQTLGMKLQYANGICL
;
A
#
# COMPACT_ATOMS: atom_id res chain seq x y z
N MET A 1 -6.47 -16.70 76.98
CA MET A 1 -5.75 -16.96 78.25
C MET A 1 -4.72 -15.83 78.46
N ARG A 2 -4.20 -15.62 79.67
CA ARG A 2 -3.58 -14.35 80.13
C ARG A 2 -2.05 -14.46 80.32
N LEU A 3 -1.34 -13.33 80.13
CA LEU A 3 0.08 -13.05 80.50
C LEU A 3 1.17 -13.86 79.77
N GLY A 4 2.42 -13.38 79.65
CA GLY A 4 2.99 -12.10 80.11
C GLY A 4 4.45 -11.89 79.68
N ALA A 5 4.97 -10.66 79.82
CA ALA A 5 6.28 -10.23 79.31
C ALA A 5 7.41 -10.31 80.36
N ARG A 6 8.68 -10.13 79.92
CA ARG A 6 9.75 -9.49 80.72
C ARG A 6 10.86 -8.86 79.85
N PHE A 7 11.48 -7.81 80.40
CA PHE A 7 12.41 -6.86 79.77
C PHE A 7 13.89 -7.15 80.06
N ILE A 8 14.81 -6.62 79.24
CA ILE A 8 16.01 -5.80 79.57
C ILE A 8 16.85 -5.57 78.26
N ALA A 9 17.78 -4.61 78.18
CA ALA A 9 17.66 -3.14 78.07
C ALA A 9 19.05 -2.46 78.23
N ILE A 10 19.22 -1.21 77.74
CA ILE A 10 20.38 -0.29 77.97
C ILE A 10 21.66 -0.70 77.17
N THR A 11 22.45 0.15 76.48
CA THR A 11 22.62 1.63 76.46
C THR A 11 22.84 2.22 75.04
N LEU A 12 22.53 3.51 74.88
CA LEU A 12 22.94 4.44 73.79
C LEU A 12 24.26 5.17 74.19
N PRO A 13 25.06 5.78 73.27
CA PRO A 13 24.68 7.06 72.62
C PRO A 13 25.20 7.33 71.19
N GLY A 14 24.59 8.30 70.50
CA GLY A 14 25.07 8.85 69.24
C GLY A 14 24.03 9.68 68.47
N PHE A 15 23.89 10.97 68.78
CA PHE A 15 23.00 11.88 68.05
C PHE A 15 23.67 12.42 66.77
N LEU A 16 23.00 12.32 65.63
CA LEU A 16 23.15 13.27 64.53
C LEU A 16 21.79 13.48 63.83
N PHE A 17 21.47 14.73 63.50
CA PHE A 17 20.15 15.12 62.97
C PHE A 17 19.93 14.60 61.55
N LEU A 18 18.92 13.74 61.35
CA LEU A 18 18.32 13.56 60.03
C LEU A 18 17.33 14.70 59.78
N ARG A 19 17.65 15.60 58.85
CA ARG A 19 16.65 16.48 58.24
C ARG A 19 15.74 15.62 57.36
N VAL A 20 14.46 15.51 57.73
CA VAL A 20 13.43 15.03 56.80
C VAL A 20 13.20 16.15 55.78
N ALA A 21 13.90 16.08 54.65
CA ALA A 21 13.50 16.80 53.45
C ALA A 21 12.34 16.01 52.82
N ALA A 22 11.15 16.62 52.78
CA ALA A 22 10.05 16.08 51.99
C ALA A 22 10.44 16.19 50.51
N GLN A 23 10.77 15.06 49.88
CA GLN A 23 10.91 15.00 48.43
C GLN A 23 9.51 15.04 47.81
N SER A 24 9.09 16.21 47.35
CA SER A 24 7.98 16.36 46.42
C SER A 24 8.40 15.79 45.07
N SER A 25 8.17 14.51 44.84
CA SER A 25 8.39 13.85 43.55
C SER A 25 7.26 14.18 42.56
N THR A 26 7.15 15.46 42.18
CA THR A 26 6.47 15.82 40.93
C THR A 26 7.41 15.45 39.79
N ALA A 27 7.34 14.19 39.36
CA ALA A 27 7.88 13.83 38.05
C ALA A 27 6.99 14.51 37.01
N SER A 28 7.41 15.68 36.50
CA SER A 28 6.88 16.16 35.23
C SER A 28 7.15 15.08 34.21
N ALA A 29 6.10 14.56 33.58
CA ALA A 29 6.27 13.81 32.34
C ALA A 29 7.04 14.72 31.39
N ALA A 30 8.16 14.22 30.85
CA ALA A 30 8.89 14.97 29.84
C ALA A 30 7.93 15.13 28.64
N LEU A 31 7.57 16.38 28.33
CA LEU A 31 6.72 16.67 27.18
C LEU A 31 7.45 16.15 25.93
N SER A 32 6.76 15.31 25.17
CA SER A 32 7.20 14.81 23.86
C SER A 32 6.10 15.11 22.84
N GLN A 33 6.39 14.98 21.55
CA GLN A 33 5.40 15.28 20.50
C GLN A 33 4.06 14.57 20.72
N SER A 34 4.12 13.30 21.14
CA SER A 34 2.96 12.45 21.47
C SER A 34 2.05 12.96 22.60
N THR A 35 2.47 14.02 23.31
CA THR A 35 1.69 14.67 24.38
C THR A 35 1.12 16.04 23.98
N LEU A 36 1.44 16.52 22.78
CA LEU A 36 0.93 17.77 22.23
C LEU A 36 -0.25 17.50 21.27
N PRO A 37 -1.21 18.44 21.13
CA PRO A 37 -2.19 18.40 20.05
C PRO A 37 -1.53 18.28 18.67
N VAL A 38 -2.18 17.56 17.74
CA VAL A 38 -1.70 17.41 16.35
C VAL A 38 -1.50 18.79 15.72
N GLY A 39 -0.38 18.99 15.03
CA GLY A 39 -0.02 20.26 14.40
C GLY A 39 0.44 21.37 15.36
N SER A 40 0.66 21.07 16.65
CA SER A 40 1.21 22.02 17.62
C SER A 40 2.68 21.74 18.00
N CYS A 41 3.33 22.75 18.53
CA CYS A 41 4.76 22.76 18.88
C CYS A 41 5.03 23.69 20.08
N THR A 42 6.26 23.66 20.60
CA THR A 42 6.73 24.60 21.63
C THR A 42 8.14 25.10 21.31
N ALA A 43 8.71 25.95 22.16
CA ALA A 43 10.10 26.36 22.03
C ALA A 43 11.10 25.18 22.14
N ASP A 44 10.74 24.14 22.90
CA ASP A 44 11.59 22.97 23.17
C ASP A 44 11.19 21.72 22.35
N ILE A 45 10.01 21.72 21.73
CA ILE A 45 9.47 20.59 20.96
C ILE A 45 9.11 21.12 19.55
N PRO A 46 9.90 20.76 18.51
CA PRO A 46 9.67 21.22 17.15
C PRO A 46 8.40 20.59 16.55
N CYS A 47 8.09 20.88 15.30
CA CYS A 47 7.02 20.20 14.58
C CYS A 47 7.46 18.81 14.09
N SER A 48 6.67 17.76 14.36
CA SER A 48 6.97 16.38 13.92
C SER A 48 7.04 16.20 12.41
N ASN A 49 6.28 16.99 11.66
CA ASN A 49 6.31 17.03 10.19
C ASN A 49 7.41 17.95 9.63
N GLY A 50 8.35 18.42 10.46
CA GLY A 50 9.43 19.32 10.03
C GLY A 50 9.01 20.75 9.67
N ALA A 51 7.74 21.13 9.85
CA ALA A 51 7.28 22.50 9.61
C ALA A 51 7.88 23.53 10.58
N CYS A 52 7.76 24.81 10.25
CA CYS A 52 8.23 25.91 11.10
C CYS A 52 7.36 26.01 12.36
N CYS A 53 7.97 26.06 13.54
CA CYS A 53 7.24 26.26 14.80
C CYS A 53 7.05 27.75 15.10
N ASN A 54 5.80 28.23 15.12
CA ASN A 54 5.46 29.59 15.52
C ASN A 54 5.24 29.67 17.04
N SER A 55 6.14 30.34 17.76
CA SER A 55 6.13 30.43 19.22
C SER A 55 5.07 31.36 19.83
N GLU A 56 4.43 32.23 19.03
CA GLU A 56 3.33 33.09 19.49
C GLU A 56 1.99 32.35 19.53
N SER A 57 1.78 31.45 18.57
CA SER A 57 0.56 30.67 18.42
C SER A 57 0.65 29.26 19.00
N GLY A 58 1.86 28.69 19.08
CA GLY A 58 2.08 27.28 19.44
C GLY A 58 1.77 26.29 18.32
N TYR A 59 1.63 26.74 17.07
CA TYR A 59 1.26 25.90 15.93
C TYR A 59 2.34 25.83 14.85
N CYS A 60 2.29 24.71 14.12
CA CYS A 60 3.15 24.39 12.99
C CYS A 60 2.61 24.99 11.68
N GLY A 61 3.49 25.48 10.81
CA GLY A 61 3.11 25.96 9.49
C GLY A 61 4.29 26.40 8.63
N TYR A 62 3.99 27.09 7.53
CA TYR A 62 4.99 27.50 6.53
C TYR A 62 4.83 28.98 6.12
N GLY A 63 5.83 29.50 5.42
CA GLY A 63 5.86 30.87 4.95
C GLY A 63 6.19 31.90 6.03
N ALA A 64 6.26 33.17 5.65
CA ALA A 64 6.73 34.25 6.54
C ALA A 64 6.05 34.31 7.93
N PRO A 65 4.73 34.09 8.10
CA PRO A 65 4.07 34.11 9.41
C PRO A 65 4.53 33.00 10.37
N PHE A 66 5.14 31.93 9.87
CA PHE A 66 5.61 30.80 10.69
C PHE A 66 7.14 30.67 10.70
N CYS A 67 7.81 31.05 9.62
CA CYS A 67 9.22 30.75 9.36
C CYS A 67 10.17 31.94 9.53
N THR A 68 9.69 33.17 9.70
CA THR A 68 10.59 34.32 9.96
C THR A 68 11.27 34.14 11.32
N THR A 69 12.61 34.18 11.35
CA THR A 69 13.40 33.88 12.55
C THR A 69 13.22 34.95 13.64
N VAL A 70 13.44 34.58 14.90
CA VAL A 70 13.46 35.56 16.02
C VAL A 70 14.52 36.65 15.82
N ALA A 71 15.64 36.34 15.15
CA ALA A 71 16.68 37.33 14.86
C ALA A 71 16.21 38.39 13.83
N ASP A 72 15.32 37.99 12.91
CA ASP A 72 14.69 38.86 11.92
C ASP A 72 13.37 39.49 12.42
N GLY A 73 13.03 39.29 13.70
CA GLY A 73 11.82 39.83 14.33
C GLY A 73 10.54 39.02 14.10
N GLY A 74 10.65 37.75 13.71
CA GLY A 74 9.53 36.82 13.55
C GLY A 74 9.38 35.80 14.68
N PRO A 75 8.32 34.95 14.63
CA PRO A 75 7.94 34.07 15.72
C PRO A 75 8.63 32.69 15.70
N CYS A 76 9.49 32.40 14.72
CA CYS A 76 9.97 31.04 14.49
C CYS A 76 11.06 30.57 15.46
N THR A 77 10.83 29.44 16.15
CA THR A 77 11.79 28.82 17.09
C THR A 77 12.48 27.57 16.56
N SER A 78 11.91 26.86 15.58
CA SER A 78 12.52 25.67 14.97
C SER A 78 12.09 25.49 13.51
N ASN A 79 12.96 24.85 12.72
CA ASN A 79 12.79 24.55 11.29
C ASN A 79 12.48 25.79 10.42
N CYS A 80 13.08 26.94 10.72
CA CYS A 80 12.69 28.24 10.15
C CYS A 80 13.02 28.44 8.66
N ASP A 81 13.70 27.48 8.03
CA ASP A 81 13.96 27.40 6.60
C ASP A 81 13.00 26.43 5.87
N ALA A 82 12.15 25.69 6.60
CA ALA A 82 11.26 24.68 6.04
C ALA A 82 10.32 25.23 4.96
N LYS A 83 10.03 24.36 3.99
CA LYS A 83 9.15 24.63 2.85
C LYS A 83 7.88 23.80 2.96
N ALA A 84 6.80 24.36 2.44
CA ALA A 84 5.56 23.64 2.27
C ALA A 84 5.75 22.52 1.24
N GLN A 85 4.88 21.51 1.28
CA GLN A 85 4.83 20.45 0.26
C GLN A 85 4.30 20.97 -1.08
N CYS A 86 3.51 22.05 -1.05
CA CYS A 86 2.89 22.67 -2.21
C CYS A 86 2.57 24.15 -1.97
N GLY A 87 2.14 24.84 -3.03
CA GLY A 87 1.70 26.23 -2.97
C GLY A 87 2.84 27.26 -2.92
N PRO A 88 2.55 28.52 -2.56
CA PRO A 88 3.50 29.63 -2.70
C PRO A 88 4.66 29.62 -1.68
N ASN A 89 4.68 28.63 -0.78
CA ASN A 89 5.74 28.42 0.20
C ASN A 89 6.57 27.14 -0.07
N ALA A 90 6.29 26.42 -1.16
CA ALA A 90 7.05 25.26 -1.61
C ALA A 90 8.37 25.67 -2.30
N PRO A 91 9.26 24.71 -2.62
CA PRO A 91 10.36 24.93 -3.55
C PRO A 91 9.86 25.33 -4.94
N ALA A 92 10.69 26.04 -5.70
CA ALA A 92 10.32 26.50 -7.04
C ALA A 92 10.27 25.32 -8.02
N GLY A 93 9.12 25.09 -8.66
CA GLY A 93 8.83 23.90 -9.46
C GLY A 93 8.10 22.78 -8.70
N GLU A 94 7.87 22.95 -7.40
CA GLU A 94 7.14 22.03 -6.51
C GLU A 94 5.85 22.69 -5.96
N GLU A 95 5.34 23.74 -6.62
CA GLU A 95 4.14 24.45 -6.17
C GLU A 95 2.85 23.61 -6.34
N ASP A 96 2.85 22.60 -7.20
CA ASP A 96 1.74 21.67 -7.40
C ASP A 96 2.03 20.30 -6.78
N CYS A 97 0.99 19.71 -6.18
CA CYS A 97 1.07 18.38 -5.60
C CYS A 97 1.28 17.28 -6.67
N PRO A 98 2.03 16.22 -6.34
CA PRO A 98 2.03 14.97 -7.10
C PRO A 98 0.61 14.47 -7.40
N LEU A 99 0.44 13.81 -8.55
CA LEU A 99 -0.86 13.35 -9.04
C LEU A 99 -1.95 14.45 -9.13
N LYS A 100 -1.57 15.73 -9.08
CA LYS A 100 -2.47 16.89 -9.04
C LYS A 100 -3.59 16.75 -8.00
N VAL A 101 -3.26 16.23 -6.82
CA VAL A 101 -4.16 16.30 -5.67
C VAL A 101 -4.23 17.73 -5.13
N CYS A 102 -5.19 17.99 -4.24
CA CYS A 102 -5.44 19.34 -3.74
C CYS A 102 -4.29 19.83 -2.85
N CYS A 103 -3.83 21.06 -3.11
CA CYS A 103 -2.94 21.76 -2.19
C CYS A 103 -3.78 22.52 -1.14
N SER A 104 -3.78 22.03 0.09
CA SER A 104 -4.53 22.62 1.21
C SER A 104 -4.12 24.06 1.53
N GLN A 105 -4.96 24.78 2.26
CA GLN A 105 -4.67 26.14 2.75
C GLN A 105 -3.38 26.25 3.58
N PHE A 106 -2.88 25.13 4.11
CA PHE A 106 -1.69 25.05 4.93
C PHE A 106 -0.44 24.56 4.15
N GLY A 107 -0.54 24.27 2.85
CA GLY A 107 0.58 23.84 2.02
C GLY A 107 0.94 22.34 2.13
N PHE A 108 -0.05 21.50 2.47
CA PHE A 108 0.01 20.04 2.39
C PHE A 108 -0.83 19.49 1.24
N CYS A 109 -0.43 18.36 0.67
CA CYS A 109 -1.12 17.67 -0.41
C CYS A 109 -2.07 16.58 0.11
N GLY A 110 -3.28 16.49 -0.46
CA GLY A 110 -4.21 15.41 -0.14
C GLY A 110 -5.49 15.44 -0.97
N THR A 111 -6.35 14.44 -0.77
CA THR A 111 -7.54 14.16 -1.59
C THR A 111 -8.87 14.42 -0.88
N THR A 112 -8.88 14.61 0.44
CA THR A 112 -10.12 14.82 1.23
C THR A 112 -10.54 16.29 1.27
N GLU A 113 -11.76 16.56 1.76
CA GLU A 113 -12.30 17.91 1.93
C GLU A 113 -11.40 18.83 2.77
N ASP A 114 -10.64 18.29 3.74
CA ASP A 114 -9.66 19.05 4.53
C ASP A 114 -8.54 19.66 3.68
N PHE A 115 -8.27 19.10 2.49
CA PHE A 115 -7.29 19.58 1.53
C PHE A 115 -7.93 20.34 0.36
N CYS A 116 -9.07 19.87 -0.16
CA CYS A 116 -9.73 20.44 -1.33
C CYS A 116 -10.66 21.62 -1.02
N GLY A 117 -11.14 21.73 0.22
CA GLY A 117 -12.16 22.68 0.63
C GLY A 117 -11.66 24.11 0.87
N THR A 118 -12.05 24.69 2.00
CA THR A 118 -11.86 26.13 2.26
C THR A 118 -10.37 26.51 2.30
N GLY A 119 -10.00 27.47 1.44
CA GLY A 119 -8.65 28.03 1.36
C GLY A 119 -7.66 27.18 0.56
N CYS A 120 -8.09 26.10 -0.08
CA CYS A 120 -7.27 25.34 -1.01
C CYS A 120 -6.61 26.25 -2.07
N GLN A 121 -5.36 25.95 -2.41
CA GLN A 121 -4.44 26.81 -3.14
C GLN A 121 -4.26 26.39 -4.62
N SER A 122 -4.25 25.08 -4.91
CA SER A 122 -4.25 24.54 -6.27
C SER A 122 -4.96 23.18 -6.35
N ASN A 123 -5.42 22.80 -7.55
CA ASN A 123 -6.13 21.55 -7.85
C ASN A 123 -7.42 21.27 -7.03
N CYS A 124 -8.01 22.31 -6.44
CA CYS A 124 -9.15 22.26 -5.50
C CYS A 124 -10.47 21.70 -6.07
N ASN A 125 -10.53 21.46 -7.38
CA ASN A 125 -11.62 20.76 -8.03
C ASN A 125 -10.98 19.57 -8.75
N PRO A 126 -10.91 18.39 -8.12
CA PRO A 126 -10.41 17.17 -8.76
C PRO A 126 -11.11 16.92 -10.10
N ALA A 127 -10.44 16.22 -11.01
CA ALA A 127 -11.03 15.87 -12.30
C ALA A 127 -12.30 15.02 -12.09
N VAL A 128 -13.30 15.08 -12.96
CA VAL A 128 -14.36 14.06 -12.91
C VAL A 128 -13.82 12.81 -13.59
N THR A 129 -13.96 11.65 -12.96
CA THR A 129 -13.67 10.35 -13.60
C THR A 129 -14.48 10.21 -14.89
N ALA A 130 -13.99 9.40 -15.84
CA ALA A 130 -14.78 9.12 -17.04
C ALA A 130 -16.14 8.50 -16.67
N SER A 131 -17.14 8.64 -17.54
CA SER A 131 -18.48 8.10 -17.28
C SER A 131 -18.98 7.32 -18.48
N CYS A 132 -19.24 6.04 -18.24
CA CYS A 132 -19.80 5.09 -19.20
C CYS A 132 -21.09 4.49 -18.64
N GLY A 133 -21.89 3.89 -19.52
CA GLY A 133 -23.00 3.05 -19.08
C GLY A 133 -22.46 1.83 -18.34
N ALA A 134 -23.00 1.54 -17.15
CA ALA A 134 -22.62 0.33 -16.40
C ALA A 134 -22.94 -0.98 -17.15
N ASP A 135 -23.74 -0.90 -18.23
CA ASP A 135 -24.08 -1.97 -19.16
C ASP A 135 -23.04 -2.18 -20.29
N GLN A 136 -22.08 -1.27 -20.47
CA GLN A 136 -21.09 -1.33 -21.57
C GLN A 136 -20.08 -2.48 -21.44
N GLN A 137 -19.98 -3.11 -20.28
CA GLN A 137 -19.04 -4.22 -19.98
C GLN A 137 -17.56 -3.89 -20.32
N SER A 138 -17.17 -2.61 -20.28
CA SER A 138 -15.84 -2.16 -20.69
C SER A 138 -14.74 -2.84 -19.87
N ALA A 139 -14.95 -3.01 -18.56
CA ALA A 139 -13.97 -3.61 -17.66
C ALA A 139 -13.78 -5.11 -17.92
N LEU A 140 -14.68 -5.73 -18.67
CA LEU A 140 -14.54 -7.12 -19.13
C LEU A 140 -13.69 -7.23 -20.41
N ASN A 141 -13.23 -6.15 -21.03
CA ASN A 141 -12.32 -6.22 -22.19
C ASN A 141 -10.94 -6.81 -21.80
N ARG A 142 -10.44 -6.49 -20.59
CA ARG A 142 -9.17 -7.02 -20.06
C ARG A 142 -9.43 -7.75 -18.74
N ARG A 143 -9.36 -9.08 -18.77
CA ARG A 143 -9.63 -9.96 -17.62
C ARG A 143 -8.37 -10.76 -17.34
N ILE A 144 -7.64 -10.35 -16.32
CA ILE A 144 -6.29 -10.81 -16.00
C ILE A 144 -6.37 -11.73 -14.77
N GLY A 145 -5.87 -12.96 -14.90
CA GLY A 145 -5.56 -13.79 -13.75
C GLY A 145 -4.09 -13.64 -13.36
N TYR A 146 -3.77 -13.73 -12.07
CA TYR A 146 -2.40 -13.93 -11.60
C TYR A 146 -2.29 -15.37 -11.06
N TYR A 147 -1.29 -16.12 -11.52
CA TYR A 147 -0.97 -17.45 -11.01
C TYR A 147 0.29 -17.38 -10.15
N GLU A 148 0.12 -17.65 -8.86
CA GLU A 148 1.19 -17.82 -7.89
C GLU A 148 2.02 -19.08 -8.20
N GLY A 149 3.30 -18.94 -8.53
CA GLY A 149 4.22 -20.06 -8.79
C GLY A 149 4.29 -21.04 -7.62
N TRP A 150 4.23 -20.50 -6.39
CA TRP A 150 4.21 -21.28 -5.15
C TRP A 150 2.90 -22.06 -4.91
N ALA A 151 1.82 -21.82 -5.69
CA ALA A 151 0.59 -22.61 -5.61
C ALA A 151 0.83 -24.11 -5.86
N ALA A 152 1.78 -24.44 -6.73
CA ALA A 152 2.17 -25.82 -7.04
C ALA A 152 2.83 -26.55 -5.84
N ALA A 153 3.33 -25.80 -4.85
CA ALA A 153 4.12 -26.32 -3.73
C ALA A 153 3.42 -26.20 -2.36
N ARG A 154 2.17 -25.73 -2.30
CA ARG A 154 1.41 -25.60 -1.04
C ARG A 154 1.22 -26.96 -0.35
N SER A 155 1.10 -26.95 0.97
CA SER A 155 0.82 -28.16 1.77
C SER A 155 -0.61 -28.69 1.61
N CYS A 156 -1.55 -27.83 1.21
CA CYS A 156 -2.92 -28.18 0.81
C CYS A 156 -3.44 -27.19 -0.23
N ASP A 157 -4.49 -27.57 -0.94
CA ASP A 157 -5.00 -26.87 -2.14
C ASP A 157 -3.86 -26.48 -3.12
N ALA A 158 -2.99 -27.44 -3.38
CA ALA A 158 -1.89 -27.32 -4.35
C ALA A 158 -2.36 -27.74 -5.73
N TRP A 159 -2.08 -26.90 -6.72
CA TRP A 159 -2.47 -27.10 -8.12
C TRP A 159 -1.45 -26.44 -9.05
N THR A 160 -1.41 -26.89 -10.30
CA THR A 160 -0.46 -26.37 -11.31
C THR A 160 -1.22 -25.69 -12.45
N PRO A 161 -0.57 -24.90 -13.31
CA PRO A 161 -1.26 -24.16 -14.36
C PRO A 161 -2.09 -25.07 -15.28
N SER A 162 -1.63 -26.30 -15.55
CA SER A 162 -2.34 -27.26 -16.41
C SER A 162 -3.72 -27.70 -15.90
N THR A 163 -4.07 -27.49 -14.61
CA THR A 163 -5.43 -27.75 -14.10
C THR A 163 -6.36 -26.53 -14.13
N MET A 164 -5.83 -25.32 -14.36
CA MET A 164 -6.59 -24.06 -14.33
C MET A 164 -7.73 -24.04 -15.37
N ASN A 165 -8.83 -23.34 -15.09
CA ASN A 165 -9.78 -22.91 -16.12
C ASN A 165 -9.39 -21.51 -16.62
N VAL A 166 -9.16 -21.36 -17.92
CA VAL A 166 -8.76 -20.11 -18.56
C VAL A 166 -9.80 -19.57 -19.56
N ASP A 167 -10.97 -20.20 -19.66
CA ASP A 167 -11.99 -19.87 -20.67
C ASP A 167 -12.53 -18.44 -20.50
N SER A 168 -12.58 -17.96 -19.25
CA SER A 168 -13.00 -16.60 -18.91
C SER A 168 -11.88 -15.57 -19.01
N LEU A 169 -10.59 -15.95 -19.06
CA LEU A 169 -9.48 -15.00 -19.04
C LEU A 169 -9.15 -14.45 -20.43
N THR A 170 -8.70 -13.21 -20.51
CA THR A 170 -8.03 -12.67 -21.70
C THR A 170 -6.52 -12.61 -21.51
N HIS A 171 -6.05 -12.42 -20.28
CA HIS A 171 -4.63 -12.45 -19.91
C HIS A 171 -4.41 -13.34 -18.69
N LEU A 172 -3.21 -13.90 -18.58
CA LEU A 172 -2.75 -14.66 -17.42
C LEU A 172 -1.28 -14.31 -17.14
N ASN A 173 -1.03 -13.80 -15.94
CA ASN A 173 0.29 -13.43 -15.47
C ASN A 173 0.85 -14.56 -14.59
N PHE A 174 2.05 -15.07 -14.91
CA PHE A 174 2.79 -15.96 -14.01
C PHE A 174 3.55 -15.12 -12.99
N ALA A 175 3.24 -15.28 -11.70
CA ALA A 175 3.82 -14.55 -10.59
C ALA A 175 4.69 -15.49 -9.73
N PHE A 176 6.03 -15.39 -9.71
CA PHE A 176 6.88 -14.39 -10.33
C PHE A 176 8.15 -15.02 -10.92
N ALA A 177 8.83 -14.26 -11.78
CA ALA A 177 10.27 -14.37 -11.95
C ALA A 177 10.97 -13.24 -11.19
N TYR A 178 12.22 -13.46 -10.79
CA TYR A 178 13.04 -12.48 -10.06
C TYR A 178 14.15 -11.92 -10.96
N ILE A 179 14.85 -10.89 -10.47
CA ILE A 179 16.00 -10.31 -11.16
C ILE A 179 17.26 -10.58 -10.33
N SER A 180 18.28 -11.17 -10.96
CA SER A 180 19.56 -11.46 -10.31
C SER A 180 20.34 -10.17 -10.01
N SER A 181 21.35 -10.26 -9.12
CA SER A 181 22.32 -9.18 -8.90
C SER A 181 23.17 -8.81 -10.13
N SER A 182 23.06 -9.59 -11.22
CA SER A 182 23.66 -9.32 -12.53
C SER A 182 22.64 -8.79 -13.55
N PHE A 183 21.44 -8.42 -13.10
CA PHE A 183 20.35 -7.85 -13.89
C PHE A 183 19.78 -8.81 -14.96
N GLU A 184 19.80 -10.11 -14.68
CA GLU A 184 19.20 -11.15 -15.52
C GLU A 184 17.90 -11.67 -14.88
N VAL A 185 16.91 -12.01 -15.70
CA VAL A 185 15.67 -12.67 -15.26
C VAL A 185 16.00 -14.11 -14.85
N ILE A 186 15.55 -14.48 -13.65
CA ILE A 186 15.76 -15.81 -13.04
C ILE A 186 14.45 -16.36 -12.50
N GLU A 187 14.39 -17.67 -12.32
CA GLU A 187 13.30 -18.33 -11.59
C GLU A 187 13.21 -17.78 -10.16
N MET A 188 12.00 -17.61 -9.62
CA MET A 188 11.82 -17.29 -8.20
C MET A 188 12.16 -18.53 -7.36
N THR A 189 11.60 -19.69 -7.75
CA THR A 189 11.86 -21.00 -7.16
C THR A 189 12.53 -21.90 -8.20
N PRO A 190 13.64 -22.58 -7.87
CA PRO A 190 14.31 -23.49 -8.80
C PRO A 190 13.36 -24.55 -9.39
N GLY A 191 13.18 -24.53 -10.71
CA GLY A 191 12.25 -25.39 -11.44
C GLY A 191 10.98 -24.70 -11.94
N ASP A 192 10.73 -23.42 -11.63
CA ASP A 192 9.57 -22.66 -12.10
C ASP A 192 9.44 -22.62 -13.63
N SER A 193 10.53 -22.79 -14.40
CA SER A 193 10.52 -22.95 -15.86
C SER A 193 9.60 -24.09 -16.37
N SER A 194 9.39 -25.13 -15.55
CA SER A 194 8.41 -26.18 -15.85
C SER A 194 6.98 -25.64 -15.78
N LEU A 195 6.68 -24.83 -14.75
CA LEU A 195 5.39 -24.17 -14.58
C LEU A 195 5.19 -23.04 -15.60
N TRP A 196 6.24 -22.32 -15.99
CA TRP A 196 6.21 -21.36 -17.11
C TRP A 196 5.74 -22.06 -18.40
N THR A 197 6.30 -23.23 -18.69
CA THR A 197 5.92 -24.06 -19.85
C THR A 197 4.47 -24.55 -19.75
N GLU A 198 4.02 -25.00 -18.57
CA GLU A 198 2.60 -25.36 -18.36
C GLU A 198 1.66 -24.16 -18.56
N THR A 199 2.07 -22.97 -18.12
CA THR A 199 1.26 -21.74 -18.18
C THR A 199 1.12 -21.24 -19.60
N THR A 200 2.19 -21.16 -20.38
CA THR A 200 2.11 -20.72 -21.79
C THR A 200 1.42 -21.76 -22.67
N ALA A 201 1.48 -23.05 -22.32
CA ALA A 201 0.72 -24.11 -22.98
C ALA A 201 -0.81 -23.97 -22.82
N LEU A 202 -1.31 -23.14 -21.89
CA LEU A 202 -2.75 -22.85 -21.72
C LEU A 202 -3.38 -22.19 -22.95
N LYS A 203 -2.56 -21.55 -23.80
CA LYS A 203 -2.99 -21.05 -25.12
C LYS A 203 -3.49 -22.15 -26.07
N SER A 204 -3.18 -23.42 -25.81
CA SER A 204 -3.79 -24.55 -26.53
C SER A 204 -5.26 -24.80 -26.16
N ARG A 205 -5.69 -24.38 -24.95
CA ARG A 205 -7.07 -24.49 -24.47
C ARG A 205 -7.87 -23.21 -24.75
N ASN A 206 -7.26 -22.05 -24.55
CA ASN A 206 -7.81 -20.75 -24.96
C ASN A 206 -6.84 -20.04 -25.93
N PRO A 207 -7.00 -20.19 -27.26
CA PRO A 207 -6.10 -19.58 -28.26
C PRO A 207 -6.10 -18.05 -28.31
N ALA A 208 -7.02 -17.37 -27.62
CA ALA A 208 -7.04 -15.91 -27.49
C ALA A 208 -6.30 -15.42 -26.22
N LEU A 209 -5.95 -16.32 -25.30
CA LEU A 209 -5.25 -15.99 -24.06
C LEU A 209 -3.85 -15.43 -24.36
N LYS A 210 -3.52 -14.32 -23.70
CA LYS A 210 -2.16 -13.77 -23.63
C LYS A 210 -1.53 -14.16 -22.30
N VAL A 211 -0.35 -14.76 -22.33
CA VAL A 211 0.35 -15.24 -21.12
C VAL A 211 1.59 -14.39 -20.89
N PHE A 212 1.63 -13.71 -19.76
CA PHE A 212 2.68 -12.77 -19.35
C PHE A 212 3.52 -13.37 -18.22
N LEU A 213 4.77 -12.92 -18.10
CA LEU A 213 5.61 -13.19 -16.94
C LEU A 213 5.66 -11.94 -16.06
N SER A 214 5.12 -12.01 -14.84
CA SER A 214 5.30 -10.94 -13.85
C SER A 214 6.68 -11.07 -13.21
N ILE A 215 7.38 -9.94 -13.10
CA ILE A 215 8.75 -9.86 -12.60
C ILE A 215 8.78 -8.90 -11.41
N GLY A 216 9.20 -9.39 -10.25
CA GLY A 216 9.23 -8.62 -9.00
C GLY A 216 8.30 -9.17 -7.92
N GLY A 217 7.37 -8.34 -7.46
CA GLY A 217 6.43 -8.64 -6.38
C GLY A 217 6.99 -8.39 -4.98
N TRP A 218 6.12 -8.38 -3.96
CA TRP A 218 6.42 -7.87 -2.62
C TRP A 218 7.74 -8.36 -2.03
N THR A 219 7.96 -9.68 -1.95
CA THR A 219 9.17 -10.26 -1.34
C THR A 219 10.44 -10.02 -2.15
N PHE A 220 10.37 -9.78 -3.46
CA PHE A 220 11.55 -9.37 -4.23
C PHE A 220 12.03 -7.97 -3.83
N ASN A 221 11.10 -7.11 -3.41
CA ASN A 221 11.38 -5.75 -2.99
C ASN A 221 11.76 -5.65 -1.50
N ASP A 222 11.92 -6.78 -0.80
CA ASP A 222 12.55 -6.86 0.53
C ASP A 222 14.09 -6.97 0.43
N ALA A 223 14.79 -6.72 1.53
CA ALA A 223 16.23 -6.98 1.60
C ALA A 223 16.52 -8.50 1.48
N PRO A 224 17.53 -8.93 0.69
CA PRO A 224 18.64 -8.15 0.15
C PRO A 224 18.44 -7.64 -1.29
N THR A 225 17.27 -7.82 -1.90
CA THR A 225 17.02 -7.56 -3.33
C THR A 225 16.33 -6.23 -3.62
N SER A 226 15.75 -5.56 -2.61
CA SER A 226 15.08 -4.25 -2.66
C SER A 226 15.69 -3.21 -3.62
N GLY A 227 17.00 -2.97 -3.55
CA GLY A 227 17.67 -1.98 -4.41
C GLY A 227 17.88 -2.38 -5.87
N ILE A 228 17.53 -3.60 -6.30
CA ILE A 228 17.84 -4.09 -7.66
C ILE A 228 17.06 -3.35 -8.74
N PHE A 229 15.77 -3.06 -8.54
CA PHE A 229 14.98 -2.32 -9.53
C PHE A 229 15.48 -0.89 -9.72
N SER A 230 15.81 -0.17 -8.64
CA SER A 230 16.38 1.18 -8.72
C SER A 230 17.71 1.16 -9.48
N ALA A 231 18.62 0.24 -9.14
CA ALA A 231 19.91 0.11 -9.82
C ALA A 231 19.79 -0.37 -11.29
N LEU A 232 18.72 -1.10 -11.62
CA LEU A 232 18.39 -1.51 -12.98
C LEU A 232 17.91 -0.32 -13.83
N ALA A 233 16.89 0.40 -13.35
CA ALA A 233 16.29 1.52 -14.06
C ALA A 233 17.26 2.71 -14.21
N ALA A 234 18.14 2.94 -13.24
CA ALA A 234 19.14 4.01 -13.26
C ALA A 234 20.32 3.78 -14.23
N SER A 235 20.38 2.65 -14.94
CA SER A 235 21.54 2.27 -15.77
C SER A 235 21.12 1.64 -17.10
N GLU A 236 21.50 2.30 -18.20
CA GLU A 236 21.32 1.79 -19.56
C GLU A 236 21.98 0.41 -19.74
N SER A 237 23.19 0.19 -19.20
CA SER A 237 23.89 -1.09 -19.32
C SER A 237 23.18 -2.22 -18.57
N ASN A 238 22.57 -1.92 -17.41
CA ASN A 238 21.81 -2.90 -16.63
C ASN A 238 20.50 -3.22 -17.35
N THR A 239 19.81 -2.17 -17.82
CA THR A 239 18.59 -2.27 -18.63
C THR A 239 18.80 -3.11 -19.89
N GLN A 240 19.92 -2.92 -20.62
CA GLN A 240 20.25 -3.72 -21.79
C GLN A 240 20.66 -5.17 -21.46
N THR A 241 21.05 -5.47 -20.22
CA THR A 241 21.31 -6.85 -19.77
C THR A 241 19.99 -7.55 -19.46
N PHE A 242 19.11 -6.87 -18.73
CA PHE A 242 17.74 -7.31 -18.46
C PHE A 242 16.95 -7.57 -19.74
N ILE A 243 16.96 -6.63 -20.70
CA ILE A 243 16.26 -6.76 -21.99
C ILE A 243 16.71 -8.01 -22.76
N LYS A 244 18.01 -8.33 -22.79
CA LYS A 244 18.52 -9.55 -23.45
C LYS A 244 18.07 -10.81 -22.72
N SER A 245 18.12 -10.80 -21.39
CA SER A 245 17.71 -11.92 -20.56
C SER A 245 16.21 -12.20 -20.70
N VAL A 246 15.36 -11.17 -20.60
CA VAL A 246 13.91 -11.33 -20.71
C VAL A 246 13.46 -11.76 -22.10
N LEU A 247 14.06 -11.22 -23.19
CA LEU A 247 13.79 -11.69 -24.55
C LEU A 247 14.18 -13.17 -24.73
N SER A 248 15.27 -13.64 -24.09
CA SER A 248 15.67 -15.04 -24.08
C SER A 248 14.62 -15.93 -23.37
N VAL A 249 14.16 -15.52 -22.19
CA VAL A 249 13.11 -16.22 -21.43
C VAL A 249 11.79 -16.26 -22.21
N MET A 250 11.32 -15.12 -22.71
CA MET A 250 10.07 -15.03 -23.47
C MET A 250 10.08 -15.93 -24.71
N ASN A 251 11.18 -15.91 -25.49
CA ASN A 251 11.34 -16.76 -26.66
C ASN A 251 11.47 -18.26 -26.29
N ALA A 252 12.11 -18.59 -25.17
CA ALA A 252 12.29 -19.98 -24.75
C ALA A 252 10.98 -20.63 -24.27
N TYR A 253 10.13 -19.89 -23.56
CA TYR A 253 8.91 -20.41 -22.93
C TYR A 253 7.61 -20.01 -23.64
N GLY A 254 7.66 -19.07 -24.60
CA GLY A 254 6.51 -18.67 -25.41
C GLY A 254 5.55 -17.69 -24.71
N PHE A 255 6.07 -16.79 -23.86
CA PHE A 255 5.30 -15.69 -23.28
C PHE A 255 4.96 -14.62 -24.34
N ASP A 256 3.82 -13.95 -24.19
CA ASP A 256 3.35 -12.86 -25.07
C ASP A 256 3.71 -11.46 -24.55
N GLY A 257 4.19 -11.36 -23.31
CA GLY A 257 4.53 -10.09 -22.66
C GLY A 257 5.17 -10.28 -21.29
N ILE A 258 5.51 -9.16 -20.65
CA ILE A 258 5.89 -9.13 -19.23
C ILE A 258 5.10 -8.08 -18.48
N ASP A 259 5.06 -8.25 -17.16
CA ASP A 259 4.45 -7.34 -16.21
C ASP A 259 5.52 -6.97 -15.17
N ILE A 260 5.81 -5.67 -15.01
CA ILE A 260 6.82 -5.21 -14.05
C ILE A 260 6.14 -4.85 -12.73
N ASP A 261 6.49 -5.59 -11.68
CA ASP A 261 5.93 -5.45 -10.34
C ASP A 261 6.99 -4.94 -9.34
N TRP A 262 7.31 -3.65 -9.47
CA TRP A 262 8.26 -2.94 -8.61
C TRP A 262 7.51 -2.29 -7.45
N GLU A 263 7.75 -2.79 -6.23
CA GLU A 263 7.04 -2.36 -5.02
C GLU A 263 7.97 -1.70 -3.99
N TYR A 264 8.35 -0.41 -4.10
CA TYR A 264 7.86 0.63 -5.03
C TYR A 264 9.03 1.56 -5.43
N PRO A 265 8.98 2.23 -6.61
CA PRO A 265 9.94 3.28 -6.96
C PRO A 265 9.93 4.43 -5.94
N VAL A 266 11.09 5.07 -5.75
CA VAL A 266 11.37 6.17 -4.80
C VAL A 266 11.23 5.82 -3.31
N ALA A 267 10.41 4.84 -2.95
CA ALA A 267 10.16 4.43 -1.57
C ALA A 267 11.43 3.89 -0.88
N GLU A 268 12.05 4.69 -0.01
CA GLU A 268 13.31 4.34 0.68
C GLU A 268 13.15 3.08 1.56
N ASP A 269 11.98 2.89 2.16
CA ASP A 269 11.56 1.69 2.91
C ASP A 269 11.53 0.41 2.06
N ARG A 270 11.47 0.57 0.73
CA ARG A 270 11.51 -0.49 -0.29
C ARG A 270 12.81 -0.47 -1.12
N GLY A 271 13.83 0.28 -0.70
CA GLY A 271 15.11 0.38 -1.40
C GLY A 271 15.09 1.25 -2.67
N GLY A 272 14.06 2.06 -2.86
CA GLY A 272 13.97 3.06 -3.94
C GLY A 272 14.84 4.30 -3.71
N SER A 273 14.88 5.17 -4.71
CA SER A 273 15.60 6.45 -4.73
C SER A 273 14.81 7.53 -5.49
N VAL A 274 14.99 8.81 -5.16
CA VAL A 274 14.31 9.94 -5.85
C VAL A 274 14.51 9.94 -7.37
N GLY A 275 15.61 9.37 -7.88
CA GLY A 275 15.85 9.24 -9.31
C GLY A 275 14.87 8.29 -10.03
N ASP A 276 14.25 7.36 -9.31
CA ASP A 276 13.38 6.32 -9.85
C ASP A 276 12.18 6.91 -10.61
N LEU A 277 11.63 8.04 -10.15
CA LEU A 277 10.51 8.73 -10.78
C LEU A 277 10.77 9.05 -12.27
N ALA A 278 11.98 9.50 -12.60
CA ALA A 278 12.40 9.79 -13.98
C ALA A 278 12.99 8.57 -14.70
N ASN A 279 13.62 7.66 -13.96
CA ASN A 279 14.26 6.47 -14.52
C ASN A 279 13.23 5.41 -14.95
N TYR A 280 12.11 5.25 -14.23
CA TYR A 280 11.16 4.17 -14.47
C TYR A 280 10.43 4.27 -15.84
N PRO A 281 9.91 5.45 -16.27
CA PRO A 281 9.42 5.60 -17.65
C PRO A 281 10.49 5.35 -18.71
N THR A 282 11.73 5.74 -18.44
CA THR A 282 12.87 5.52 -19.35
C THR A 282 13.18 4.03 -19.50
N PHE A 283 13.16 3.28 -18.39
CA PHE A 283 13.33 1.82 -18.35
C PHE A 283 12.22 1.08 -19.12
N LEU A 284 10.95 1.36 -18.83
CA LEU A 284 9.83 0.71 -19.53
C LEU A 284 9.85 1.01 -21.04
N LYS A 285 10.16 2.26 -21.43
CA LYS A 285 10.30 2.65 -22.85
C LYS A 285 11.42 1.88 -23.56
N ALA A 286 12.53 1.62 -22.89
CA ALA A 286 13.63 0.83 -23.45
C ALA A 286 13.19 -0.64 -23.70
N ILE A 287 12.45 -1.24 -22.76
CA ILE A 287 11.87 -2.58 -22.92
C ILE A 287 10.89 -2.59 -24.09
N LYS A 288 9.90 -1.69 -24.12
CA LYS A 288 8.86 -1.67 -25.16
C LYS A 288 9.44 -1.44 -26.56
N THR A 289 10.50 -0.63 -26.67
CA THR A 289 11.26 -0.46 -27.92
C THR A 289 11.89 -1.77 -28.39
N ALA A 290 12.47 -2.56 -27.48
CA ALA A 290 13.05 -3.87 -27.80
C ALA A 290 12.00 -4.95 -28.09
N PHE A 291 10.78 -4.79 -27.58
CA PHE A 291 9.64 -5.70 -27.77
C PHE A 291 8.94 -5.51 -29.12
N GLY A 292 9.01 -4.31 -29.71
CA GLY A 292 8.32 -3.97 -30.97
C GLY A 292 8.50 -4.96 -32.13
N PRO A 293 9.70 -5.50 -32.42
CA PRO A 293 9.90 -6.50 -33.48
C PRO A 293 9.19 -7.85 -33.26
N PHE A 294 8.71 -8.12 -32.05
CA PHE A 294 8.11 -9.39 -31.62
C PHE A 294 6.62 -9.27 -31.29
N ASP A 295 6.04 -8.06 -31.33
CA ASP A 295 4.67 -7.76 -30.90
C ASP A 295 4.39 -8.16 -29.43
N TYR A 296 5.42 -8.02 -28.57
CA TYR A 296 5.31 -8.33 -27.16
C TYR A 296 4.67 -7.19 -26.35
N GLY A 297 3.82 -7.56 -25.39
CA GLY A 297 3.18 -6.66 -24.44
C GLY A 297 4.05 -6.32 -23.22
N LEU A 298 3.79 -5.16 -22.63
CA LEU A 298 4.42 -4.68 -21.40
C LEU A 298 3.37 -3.98 -20.54
N SER A 299 3.06 -4.57 -19.38
CA SER A 299 2.33 -3.90 -18.31
C SER A 299 3.23 -3.59 -17.13
N PHE A 300 2.71 -2.82 -16.18
CA PHE A 300 3.29 -2.71 -14.85
C PHE A 300 2.19 -2.73 -13.79
N THR A 301 2.56 -3.14 -12.59
CA THR A 301 1.69 -3.10 -11.41
C THR A 301 1.91 -1.79 -10.66
N ALA A 302 0.85 -1.23 -10.07
CA ALA A 302 0.90 0.02 -9.33
C ALA A 302 0.04 -0.03 -8.05
N PRO A 303 0.46 0.67 -6.97
CA PRO A 303 -0.30 0.76 -5.74
C PRO A 303 -1.58 1.59 -5.91
N SER A 304 -2.56 1.36 -5.03
CA SER A 304 -3.82 2.12 -4.98
C SER A 304 -3.74 3.39 -4.13
N SER A 305 -2.85 3.44 -3.14
CA SER A 305 -2.73 4.56 -2.21
C SER A 305 -1.93 5.72 -2.78
N TYR A 306 -2.36 6.96 -2.50
CA TYR A 306 -1.62 8.17 -2.87
C TYR A 306 -0.17 8.15 -2.38
N TRP A 307 0.08 7.58 -1.20
CA TRP A 307 1.38 7.55 -0.52
C TRP A 307 2.51 6.95 -1.37
N TYR A 308 2.25 5.83 -2.06
CA TYR A 308 3.22 5.23 -2.97
C TYR A 308 2.96 5.62 -4.43
N LEU A 309 1.70 5.85 -4.84
CA LEU A 309 1.38 6.18 -6.23
C LEU A 309 1.94 7.56 -6.65
N GLN A 310 2.15 8.50 -5.72
CA GLN A 310 2.81 9.78 -5.99
C GLN A 310 4.23 9.64 -6.59
N ASN A 311 4.86 8.48 -6.42
CA ASN A 311 6.19 8.16 -6.96
C ASN A 311 6.16 7.64 -8.41
N TYR A 312 4.99 7.61 -9.04
CA TYR A 312 4.78 7.15 -10.42
C TYR A 312 4.43 8.34 -11.33
N ASP A 313 5.28 8.65 -12.31
CA ASP A 313 4.94 9.55 -13.41
C ASP A 313 3.99 8.81 -14.37
N LEU A 314 2.72 8.67 -13.96
CA LEU A 314 1.71 7.94 -14.73
C LEU A 314 1.56 8.45 -16.18
N PRO A 315 1.56 9.78 -16.46
CA PRO A 315 1.56 10.28 -17.83
C PRO A 315 2.75 9.80 -18.66
N ALA A 316 3.96 9.73 -18.09
CA ALA A 316 5.13 9.21 -18.80
C ALA A 316 5.13 7.67 -18.92
N LEU A 317 4.71 6.95 -17.88
CA LEU A 317 4.64 5.48 -17.86
C LEU A 317 3.59 4.94 -18.85
N LEU A 318 2.45 5.63 -19.00
CA LEU A 318 1.36 5.26 -19.90
C LEU A 318 1.34 6.08 -21.20
N ALA A 319 2.42 6.80 -21.50
CA ALA A 319 2.65 7.41 -22.80
C ALA A 319 2.78 6.34 -23.91
N ASP A 320 2.45 6.72 -25.15
CA ASP A 320 2.48 5.79 -26.27
C ASP A 320 3.90 5.28 -26.55
N GLY A 321 4.03 3.95 -26.59
CA GLY A 321 5.33 3.27 -26.70
C GLY A 321 6.11 3.13 -25.40
N VAL A 322 5.48 3.34 -24.24
CA VAL A 322 6.07 3.07 -22.91
C VAL A 322 5.47 1.79 -22.31
N ALA A 323 4.33 1.84 -21.62
CA ALA A 323 3.56 0.65 -21.23
C ALA A 323 2.21 0.57 -21.96
N ASP A 324 1.67 -0.63 -22.13
CA ASP A 324 0.37 -0.86 -22.77
C ASP A 324 -0.80 -0.59 -21.81
N TRP A 325 -0.65 -1.00 -20.53
CA TRP A 325 -1.60 -0.71 -19.45
C TRP A 325 -0.94 -0.85 -18.07
N VAL A 326 -1.68 -0.45 -17.02
CA VAL A 326 -1.34 -0.63 -15.60
C VAL A 326 -2.31 -1.59 -14.89
N ASN A 327 -1.77 -2.41 -13.99
CA ASN A 327 -2.51 -3.29 -13.08
C ASN A 327 -2.57 -2.62 -11.70
N VAL A 328 -3.72 -2.10 -11.29
CA VAL A 328 -3.83 -1.28 -10.06
C VAL A 328 -4.27 -2.13 -8.88
N MET A 329 -3.40 -2.27 -7.87
CA MET A 329 -3.61 -3.08 -6.66
C MET A 329 -4.61 -2.44 -5.71
N THR A 330 -5.89 -2.55 -6.06
CA THR A 330 -7.05 -1.97 -5.36
C THR A 330 -7.56 -2.89 -4.25
N TYR A 331 -6.59 -3.46 -3.53
CA TYR A 331 -6.67 -4.38 -2.40
C TYR A 331 -5.46 -4.15 -1.48
N ASP A 332 -5.47 -4.75 -0.29
CA ASP A 332 -4.51 -4.46 0.77
C ASP A 332 -4.46 -2.99 1.18
N LEU A 333 -5.63 -2.32 1.12
CA LEU A 333 -5.82 -0.97 1.64
C LEU A 333 -5.54 -0.91 3.15
N HIS A 334 -5.93 -1.98 3.85
CA HIS A 334 -5.83 -2.13 5.29
C HIS A 334 -5.37 -3.53 5.70
N GLY A 335 -4.66 -3.59 6.82
CA GLY A 335 -4.09 -4.81 7.36
C GLY A 335 -3.40 -4.59 8.69
N VAL A 336 -2.80 -5.65 9.22
CA VAL A 336 -2.17 -5.64 10.56
C VAL A 336 -0.99 -4.66 10.70
N TRP A 337 -0.44 -4.21 9.57
CA TRP A 337 0.61 -3.20 9.45
C TRP A 337 0.14 -1.76 9.76
N ASP A 338 -1.17 -1.53 9.83
CA ASP A 338 -1.74 -0.25 10.28
C ASP A 338 -1.38 0.04 11.76
N SER A 339 -0.96 -0.98 12.50
CA SER A 339 -0.38 -0.88 13.84
C SER A 339 1.15 -1.00 13.82
N PRO A 340 1.89 -0.19 14.62
CA PRO A 340 1.42 0.84 15.55
C PRO A 340 1.38 2.24 14.90
N ALA A 341 1.13 2.36 13.59
CA ALA A 341 1.30 3.61 12.87
C ALA A 341 0.35 4.71 13.38
N ASP A 342 0.90 5.91 13.61
CA ASP A 342 0.19 7.03 14.28
C ASP A 342 -1.05 7.56 13.54
N TYR A 343 -1.24 7.20 12.26
CA TYR A 343 -2.30 7.72 11.39
C TYR A 343 -3.60 6.90 11.40
N ILE A 344 -3.51 5.58 11.58
CA ILE A 344 -4.65 4.65 11.59
C ILE A 344 -4.70 3.93 12.94
N GLY A 345 -3.60 3.27 13.30
CA GLY A 345 -3.44 2.55 14.55
C GLY A 345 -4.08 1.15 14.54
N SER A 346 -4.18 0.54 15.72
CA SER A 346 -4.65 -0.84 15.90
C SER A 346 -6.17 -1.00 15.76
N ILE A 347 -6.78 -0.57 14.66
CA ILE A 347 -8.22 -0.70 14.37
C ILE A 347 -8.46 -1.59 13.15
N VAL A 348 -9.51 -2.42 13.17
CA VAL A 348 -9.88 -3.25 12.02
C VAL A 348 -10.52 -2.37 10.95
N LEU A 349 -10.06 -2.53 9.71
CA LEU A 349 -10.60 -1.91 8.51
C LEU A 349 -10.55 -2.95 7.37
N ALA A 350 -11.38 -2.78 6.35
CA ALA A 350 -11.50 -3.77 5.29
C ALA A 350 -10.36 -3.63 4.26
N HIS A 351 -9.73 -4.73 3.86
CA HIS A 351 -8.60 -4.68 2.92
C HIS A 351 -9.01 -4.30 1.48
N THR A 352 -10.31 -4.32 1.18
CA THR A 352 -10.90 -3.73 -0.02
C THR A 352 -12.08 -2.85 0.41
N ASN A 353 -12.15 -1.65 -0.15
CA ASN A 353 -13.20 -0.67 0.16
C ASN A 353 -13.48 0.18 -1.08
N LEU A 354 -14.69 0.08 -1.64
CA LEU A 354 -15.07 0.78 -2.86
C LEU A 354 -14.95 2.30 -2.75
N THR A 355 -15.22 2.90 -1.58
CA THR A 355 -15.11 4.35 -1.40
C THR A 355 -13.66 4.84 -1.45
N GLU A 356 -12.69 3.98 -1.14
CA GLU A 356 -11.26 4.26 -1.26
C GLU A 356 -10.72 3.91 -2.66
N ILE A 357 -11.23 2.85 -3.28
CA ILE A 357 -10.96 2.50 -4.68
C ILE A 357 -11.43 3.64 -5.62
N GLU A 358 -12.53 4.31 -5.28
CA GLU A 358 -12.97 5.55 -5.94
C GLU A 358 -11.91 6.66 -5.85
N LEU A 359 -11.31 6.87 -4.67
CA LEU A 359 -10.21 7.82 -4.49
C LEU A 359 -8.96 7.40 -5.28
N THR A 360 -8.66 6.10 -5.41
CA THR A 360 -7.57 5.62 -6.28
C THR A 360 -7.77 6.04 -7.73
N PHE A 361 -8.92 5.76 -8.35
CA PHE A 361 -9.12 6.12 -9.76
C PHE A 361 -9.30 7.63 -9.97
N GLN A 362 -9.69 8.37 -8.94
CA GLN A 362 -9.62 9.82 -8.93
C GLN A 362 -8.19 10.35 -9.13
N LEU A 363 -7.16 9.68 -8.60
CA LEU A 363 -5.74 10.03 -8.83
C LEU A 363 -5.36 9.87 -10.31
N TYR A 364 -5.77 8.78 -10.95
CA TYR A 364 -5.54 8.55 -12.38
C TYR A 364 -6.26 9.59 -13.26
N ALA A 365 -7.50 9.95 -12.89
CA ALA A 365 -8.27 10.98 -13.59
C ALA A 365 -7.64 12.37 -13.47
N ASN A 366 -7.10 12.75 -12.30
CA ASN A 366 -6.45 14.05 -12.07
C ASN A 366 -5.28 14.32 -13.03
N VAL A 367 -4.49 13.29 -13.35
CA VAL A 367 -3.39 13.38 -14.33
C VAL A 367 -3.78 12.99 -15.76
N GLY A 368 -5.06 12.70 -16.01
CA GLY A 368 -5.63 12.54 -17.35
C GLY A 368 -5.29 11.21 -18.04
N ILE A 369 -5.15 10.13 -17.27
CA ILE A 369 -4.92 8.79 -17.85
C ILE A 369 -6.19 8.29 -18.56
N ASP A 370 -6.00 7.70 -19.74
CA ASP A 370 -7.05 7.01 -20.49
C ASP A 370 -7.50 5.76 -19.70
N PRO A 371 -8.79 5.66 -19.29
CA PRO A 371 -9.33 4.51 -18.57
C PRO A 371 -9.03 3.15 -19.22
N SER A 372 -8.96 3.08 -20.55
CA SER A 372 -8.68 1.83 -21.27
C SER A 372 -7.27 1.29 -21.05
N LYS A 373 -6.34 2.11 -20.57
CA LYS A 373 -4.98 1.73 -20.14
C LYS A 373 -4.89 1.34 -18.66
N ILE A 374 -6.01 1.24 -17.95
CA ILE A 374 -6.07 0.89 -16.53
C ILE A 374 -6.76 -0.48 -16.37
N THR A 375 -6.42 -1.20 -15.30
CA THR A 375 -7.25 -2.31 -14.80
C THR A 375 -7.37 -2.24 -13.28
N MET A 376 -8.56 -2.55 -12.78
CA MET A 376 -8.84 -2.63 -11.35
C MET A 376 -8.57 -4.04 -10.84
N GLY A 377 -7.60 -4.17 -9.95
CA GLY A 377 -7.30 -5.41 -9.23
C GLY A 377 -8.40 -5.79 -8.24
N ILE A 378 -8.52 -7.09 -7.96
CA ILE A 378 -9.45 -7.67 -6.99
C ILE A 378 -8.73 -8.74 -6.19
N GLY A 379 -8.78 -8.67 -4.86
CA GLY A 379 -8.15 -9.65 -3.98
C GLY A 379 -9.02 -10.89 -3.80
N PHE A 380 -8.59 -12.06 -4.28
CA PHE A 380 -9.28 -13.35 -4.06
C PHE A 380 -8.82 -14.04 -2.76
N TYR A 381 -8.72 -13.24 -1.71
CA TYR A 381 -8.34 -13.60 -0.34
C TYR A 381 -8.95 -12.55 0.59
N GLY A 382 -8.82 -12.74 1.90
CA GLY A 382 -9.17 -11.75 2.91
C GLY A 382 -8.00 -11.44 3.83
N ARG A 383 -7.97 -10.22 4.39
CA ARG A 383 -7.09 -9.89 5.53
C ARG A 383 -7.84 -10.07 6.85
N SER A 384 -7.16 -10.65 7.82
CA SER A 384 -7.74 -11.05 9.10
C SER A 384 -6.97 -10.55 10.32
N PHE A 385 -7.71 -10.32 11.41
CA PHE A 385 -7.24 -9.66 12.63
C PHE A 385 -7.76 -10.42 13.86
N GLU A 386 -6.97 -10.47 14.94
CA GLU A 386 -7.45 -10.91 16.26
C GLU A 386 -8.04 -9.69 16.98
N LEU A 387 -9.36 -9.65 17.23
CA LEU A 387 -10.01 -8.53 17.94
C LEU A 387 -9.61 -8.52 19.42
N VAL A 388 -9.46 -7.33 20.00
CA VAL A 388 -9.29 -7.18 21.46
C VAL A 388 -10.54 -7.68 22.22
N SER A 389 -11.72 -7.60 21.62
CA SER A 389 -12.97 -8.12 22.17
C SER A 389 -14.00 -8.38 21.07
N ALA A 390 -14.66 -9.53 21.12
CA ALA A 390 -15.83 -9.86 20.29
C ALA A 390 -17.01 -8.88 20.43
N SER A 391 -17.00 -8.02 21.46
CA SER A 391 -18.03 -7.00 21.68
C SER A 391 -17.90 -5.76 20.78
N CYS A 392 -16.85 -5.68 19.97
CA CYS A 392 -16.62 -4.60 19.00
C CYS A 392 -16.05 -5.25 17.74
N SER A 393 -16.87 -5.37 16.69
CA SER A 393 -16.52 -6.06 15.44
C SER A 393 -16.70 -5.20 14.18
N ASP A 394 -17.14 -3.97 14.33
CA ASP A 394 -17.35 -3.04 13.22
C ASP A 394 -16.00 -2.39 12.83
N PRO A 395 -15.84 -1.91 11.58
CA PRO A 395 -14.70 -1.09 11.17
C PRO A 395 -14.44 0.06 12.16
N GLY A 396 -13.18 0.21 12.60
CA GLY A 396 -12.78 1.09 13.69
C GLY A 396 -12.66 0.43 15.07
N CYS A 397 -13.08 -0.83 15.24
CA CYS A 397 -12.88 -1.58 16.48
C CYS A 397 -11.44 -2.09 16.67
N PRO A 398 -10.92 -2.19 17.91
CA PRO A 398 -9.50 -2.45 18.13
C PRO A 398 -9.08 -3.92 17.93
N PHE A 399 -7.91 -4.12 17.31
CA PHE A 399 -7.25 -5.44 17.19
C PHE A 399 -6.01 -5.58 18.09
N ALA A 400 -5.69 -6.82 18.46
CA ALA A 400 -4.52 -7.23 19.23
C ALA A 400 -3.36 -7.70 18.34
N GLY A 401 -3.67 -8.26 17.16
CA GLY A 401 -2.68 -8.68 16.18
C GLY A 401 -3.32 -9.30 14.93
N ALA A 402 -2.53 -10.08 14.19
CA ALA A 402 -3.01 -10.91 13.10
C ALA A 402 -3.81 -12.11 13.62
N ALA A 403 -4.93 -12.45 12.96
CA ALA A 403 -5.60 -13.71 13.24
C ALA A 403 -4.69 -14.91 12.88
N PRO A 404 -4.89 -16.09 13.49
CA PRO A 404 -4.13 -17.29 13.16
C PRO A 404 -4.14 -17.62 11.66
N ALA A 405 -3.06 -18.22 11.17
CA ALA A 405 -2.93 -18.63 9.77
C ALA A 405 -4.00 -19.67 9.37
N GLY A 406 -4.50 -19.54 8.14
CA GLY A 406 -5.31 -20.57 7.50
C GLY A 406 -4.52 -21.86 7.25
N PRO A 407 -5.19 -23.03 7.16
CA PRO A 407 -4.53 -24.32 6.95
C PRO A 407 -3.72 -24.40 5.65
N CYS A 408 -4.09 -23.63 4.62
CA CYS A 408 -3.48 -23.63 3.29
C CYS A 408 -2.87 -22.26 2.92
N SER A 409 -3.38 -21.12 3.41
CA SER A 409 -2.67 -19.83 3.28
C SER A 409 -1.35 -19.83 4.04
N ALA A 410 -1.30 -20.55 5.18
CA ALA A 410 -0.16 -20.66 6.08
C ALA A 410 0.46 -19.31 6.56
N ASN A 411 -0.24 -18.19 6.35
CA ASN A 411 0.20 -16.85 6.71
C ASN A 411 -0.79 -16.20 7.72
N PRO A 412 -0.36 -15.84 8.94
CA PRO A 412 -1.20 -15.12 9.89
C PRO A 412 -1.71 -13.81 9.29
N GLY A 413 -2.98 -13.50 9.51
CA GLY A 413 -3.63 -12.32 8.96
C GLY A 413 -4.01 -12.39 7.48
N THR A 414 -3.89 -13.56 6.84
CA THR A 414 -4.38 -13.81 5.48
C THR A 414 -5.16 -15.12 5.42
N LEU A 415 -6.31 -15.11 4.76
CA LEU A 415 -7.08 -16.30 4.41
C LEU A 415 -7.35 -16.31 2.91
N MET A 416 -7.12 -17.43 2.23
CA MET A 416 -7.58 -17.60 0.85
C MET A 416 -9.11 -17.65 0.82
N TYR A 417 -9.73 -17.26 -0.31
CA TYR A 417 -11.18 -17.26 -0.43
C TYR A 417 -11.81 -18.64 -0.13
N THR A 418 -11.17 -19.74 -0.52
CA THR A 418 -11.60 -21.11 -0.21
C THR A 418 -11.65 -21.42 1.29
N GLU A 419 -10.70 -20.88 2.08
CA GLU A 419 -10.71 -21.02 3.54
C GLU A 419 -11.82 -20.18 4.18
N ILE A 420 -12.15 -19.04 3.57
CA ILE A 420 -13.28 -18.20 3.98
C ILE A 420 -14.62 -18.89 3.66
N GLU A 421 -14.74 -19.59 2.53
CA GLU A 421 -15.90 -20.42 2.20
C GLU A 421 -16.09 -21.57 3.23
N ASP A 422 -15.02 -22.24 3.64
CA ASP A 422 -15.05 -23.25 4.71
C ASP A 422 -15.49 -22.65 6.06
N ILE A 423 -14.99 -21.45 6.41
CA ILE A 423 -15.41 -20.73 7.62
C ILE A 423 -16.91 -20.38 7.54
N LEU A 424 -17.38 -19.83 6.42
CA LEU A 424 -18.79 -19.50 6.18
C LEU A 424 -19.70 -20.74 6.30
N ALA A 425 -19.27 -21.88 5.75
CA ALA A 425 -19.97 -23.15 5.89
C ALA A 425 -20.02 -23.64 7.34
N SER A 426 -18.96 -23.39 8.12
CA SER A 426 -18.87 -23.81 9.54
C SER A 426 -19.74 -22.98 10.49
N VAL A 427 -19.87 -21.66 10.26
CA VAL A 427 -20.74 -20.78 11.08
C VAL A 427 -22.22 -20.90 10.72
N GLY A 428 -22.52 -21.34 9.49
CA GLY A 428 -23.87 -21.64 9.01
C GLY A 428 -24.80 -20.42 9.02
N ASN A 429 -26.10 -20.63 9.28
CA ASN A 429 -27.11 -19.56 9.37
C ASN A 429 -26.96 -18.64 10.61
N SER A 430 -25.77 -18.53 11.20
CA SER A 430 -25.44 -17.57 12.26
C SER A 430 -25.23 -16.16 11.66
N THR A 431 -26.25 -15.66 10.95
CA THR A 431 -26.22 -14.41 10.16
C THR A 431 -25.91 -13.15 10.96
N ASN A 432 -25.87 -13.24 12.29
CA ASN A 432 -25.44 -12.14 13.17
C ASN A 432 -23.91 -11.92 13.17
N GLN A 433 -23.14 -12.80 12.51
CA GLN A 433 -21.68 -12.66 12.41
C GLN A 433 -21.19 -12.15 11.06
N LEU A 434 -21.94 -12.35 9.96
CA LEU A 434 -21.58 -11.88 8.63
C LEU A 434 -22.24 -10.53 8.36
N VAL A 435 -21.43 -9.48 8.20
CA VAL A 435 -21.87 -8.14 7.83
C VAL A 435 -21.53 -7.87 6.37
N PHE A 436 -22.45 -7.22 5.67
CA PHE A 436 -22.24 -6.65 4.35
C PHE A 436 -22.27 -5.12 4.49
N ASP A 437 -21.15 -4.48 4.15
CA ASP A 437 -21.08 -3.03 4.02
C ASP A 437 -21.39 -2.67 2.56
N GLU A 438 -22.55 -2.06 2.35
CA GLU A 438 -23.04 -1.67 1.02
C GLU A 438 -22.27 -0.49 0.44
N ALA A 439 -21.76 0.42 1.27
CA ALA A 439 -21.01 1.59 0.80
C ALA A 439 -19.57 1.20 0.42
N ALA A 440 -18.91 0.42 1.26
CA ALA A 440 -17.58 -0.11 0.98
C ALA A 440 -17.59 -1.28 -0.03
N ALA A 441 -18.76 -1.81 -0.39
CA ALA A 441 -18.94 -3.00 -1.21
C ALA A 441 -17.98 -4.13 -0.78
N VAL A 442 -18.07 -4.52 0.49
CA VAL A 442 -17.22 -5.56 1.09
C VAL A 442 -18.01 -6.34 2.15
N LYS A 443 -17.56 -7.55 2.46
CA LYS A 443 -18.11 -8.34 3.58
C LYS A 443 -17.05 -8.56 4.63
N TYR A 444 -17.48 -8.67 5.87
CA TYR A 444 -16.63 -9.09 6.97
C TYR A 444 -17.39 -9.97 7.95
N LEU A 445 -16.66 -10.83 8.67
CA LEU A 445 -17.25 -11.61 9.75
C LEU A 445 -16.33 -11.82 10.95
N VAL A 446 -16.94 -12.14 12.08
CA VAL A 446 -16.24 -12.68 13.26
C VAL A 446 -16.41 -14.19 13.33
N TYR A 447 -15.30 -14.91 13.39
CA TYR A 447 -15.20 -16.36 13.57
C TYR A 447 -14.32 -16.69 14.80
N ASN A 448 -14.23 -17.96 15.20
CA ASN A 448 -13.42 -18.43 16.34
C ASN A 448 -13.56 -17.62 17.66
N THR A 449 -14.72 -17.00 17.89
CA THR A 449 -15.00 -16.03 18.97
C THR A 449 -14.47 -14.61 18.74
N ILE A 450 -13.20 -14.42 18.35
CA ILE A 450 -12.56 -13.08 18.24
C ILE A 450 -11.79 -12.84 16.95
N ASP A 451 -11.65 -13.84 16.08
CA ASP A 451 -10.96 -13.64 14.80
C ASP A 451 -11.91 -12.90 13.85
N TRP A 452 -11.42 -11.87 13.16
CA TRP A 452 -12.18 -11.07 12.20
C TRP A 452 -11.54 -11.21 10.82
N VAL A 453 -12.34 -11.25 9.76
CA VAL A 453 -11.84 -11.23 8.37
C VAL A 453 -12.71 -10.35 7.49
N SER A 454 -12.09 -9.51 6.65
CA SER A 454 -12.75 -8.83 5.53
C SER A 454 -12.41 -9.53 4.22
N PHE A 455 -13.37 -9.59 3.30
CA PHE A 455 -13.26 -10.33 2.04
C PHE A 455 -14.30 -9.87 1.01
N ASP A 456 -14.05 -10.26 -0.24
CA ASP A 456 -14.96 -10.08 -1.37
C ASP A 456 -15.67 -11.40 -1.73
N ASP A 457 -16.94 -11.32 -2.16
CA ASP A 457 -17.71 -12.44 -2.72
C ASP A 457 -18.43 -12.05 -4.02
N GLN A 458 -19.25 -12.94 -4.59
CA GLN A 458 -19.97 -12.69 -5.84
C GLN A 458 -20.78 -11.37 -5.84
N GLN A 459 -21.34 -10.98 -4.69
CA GLN A 459 -22.15 -9.76 -4.59
C GLN A 459 -21.26 -8.52 -4.65
N THR A 460 -20.20 -8.48 -3.84
CA THR A 460 -19.32 -7.32 -3.72
C THR A 460 -18.45 -7.12 -4.96
N LEU A 461 -17.94 -8.21 -5.55
CA LEU A 461 -17.28 -8.21 -6.84
C LEU A 461 -18.21 -7.73 -7.97
N GLY A 462 -19.50 -8.06 -7.90
CA GLY A 462 -20.51 -7.56 -8.83
C GLY A 462 -20.68 -6.03 -8.76
N MET A 463 -20.67 -5.46 -7.56
CA MET A 463 -20.73 -4.00 -7.34
C MET A 463 -19.45 -3.30 -7.82
N LYS A 464 -18.28 -3.85 -7.48
CA LYS A 464 -16.98 -3.34 -7.95
C LYS A 464 -16.88 -3.39 -9.49
N LEU A 465 -17.33 -4.47 -10.13
CA LEU A 465 -17.42 -4.56 -11.59
C LEU A 465 -18.39 -3.53 -12.19
N GLN A 466 -19.54 -3.30 -11.54
CA GLN A 466 -20.50 -2.27 -11.98
C GLN A 466 -19.87 -0.87 -11.93
N TYR A 467 -19.12 -0.56 -10.87
CA TYR A 467 -18.37 0.68 -10.74
C TYR A 467 -17.29 0.82 -11.84
N ALA A 468 -16.47 -0.20 -12.05
CA ALA A 468 -15.43 -0.20 -13.08
C ALA A 468 -15.98 0.05 -14.50
N ASN A 469 -17.10 -0.58 -14.85
CA ASN A 469 -17.84 -0.29 -16.09
C ASN A 469 -18.39 1.15 -16.12
N GLY A 470 -18.87 1.65 -14.97
CA GLY A 470 -19.36 3.02 -14.83
C GLY A 470 -18.31 4.10 -15.08
N ILE A 471 -17.02 3.80 -14.81
CA ILE A 471 -15.88 4.70 -15.05
C ILE A 471 -15.03 4.36 -16.28
N CYS A 472 -15.57 3.56 -17.22
CA CYS A 472 -14.96 3.23 -18.51
C CYS A 472 -13.63 2.44 -18.47
N LEU A 473 -13.29 1.75 -17.36
CA LEU A 473 -12.13 0.82 -17.33
C LEU A 473 -12.27 -0.30 -18.37
#